data_AF-A0ABD2IJW3-F1
#
_entry.id   AF-A0ABD2IJW3-F1
#
_cell.length_a   1.000
_cell.length_b   1.000
_cell.length_c   1.000
_cell.angle_alpha   90.00
_cell.angle_beta   90.00
_cell.angle_gamma   90.00
#
_symmetry.space_group_name_H-M   'P 1'
#
loop_
_entity.id
_entity.type
_entity.pdbx_description
1 polymer ?
#
loop_
_entity_poly.entity_id
_entity_poly.type
_entity_poly.pdbx_seq_one_letter_code
_entity_poly.pdbx_strand_id
1 'polypeptide(L)'
;MVDDFPTNLKHLRDVIQFGSSGLFYARVRVADLQFSLYKACPLKRKGMLCKKKVDEELYCASCDHRANKPTRNLYLRLELQNCEDPEISQTATVFSAVAEHYLNLKVEQFAKMVEEQPGQLEALLKSKIEQTVAVKLSIKAKGELEPLDWIVVSIQQENREIEGDEEASPDGQMNVDTNNEDGEIIEIESSSVNSEAYSPPKKRTKKN
;
A
#
# COMPACT_ATOMS: atom_id res chain seq x y z
N MET A 1 -6.87 -8.88 -21.64
CA MET A 1 -7.60 -7.63 -21.89
C MET A 1 -6.85 -6.58 -21.11
N VAL A 2 -6.23 -5.63 -21.79
CA VAL A 2 -5.60 -4.47 -21.15
C VAL A 2 -6.76 -3.59 -20.74
N ASP A 3 -7.04 -3.46 -19.44
CA ASP A 3 -8.02 -2.49 -18.96
C ASP A 3 -7.45 -1.10 -19.26
N ASP A 4 -8.07 -0.38 -20.20
CA ASP A 4 -7.69 0.99 -20.54
C ASP A 4 -7.71 1.86 -19.28
N PHE A 5 -6.69 2.73 -19.15
CA PHE A 5 -6.59 3.67 -18.04
C PHE A 5 -7.81 4.62 -18.07
N PRO A 6 -8.52 4.83 -16.94
CA PRO A 6 -9.74 5.61 -16.93
C PRO A 6 -9.48 7.07 -17.35
N THR A 7 -10.22 7.56 -18.33
CA THR A 7 -10.04 8.91 -18.91
C THR A 7 -10.78 10.02 -18.15
N ASN A 8 -11.73 9.68 -17.28
CA ASN A 8 -12.51 10.65 -16.50
C ASN A 8 -12.05 10.66 -15.03
N LEU A 9 -10.81 11.10 -14.82
CA LEU A 9 -10.20 11.23 -13.49
C LEU A 9 -10.50 12.61 -12.91
N LYS A 10 -11.02 12.64 -11.69
CA LYS A 10 -11.25 13.87 -10.93
C LYS A 10 -10.06 14.16 -10.00
N HIS A 11 -9.92 15.41 -9.58
CA HIS A 11 -9.02 15.73 -8.47
C HIS A 11 -9.58 15.19 -7.17
N LEU A 12 -8.67 14.79 -6.27
CA LEU A 12 -9.07 14.28 -4.95
C LEU A 12 -9.87 15.33 -4.17
N ARG A 13 -9.52 16.62 -4.29
CA ARG A 13 -10.26 17.74 -3.69
C ARG A 13 -11.75 17.69 -4.06
N ASP A 14 -12.05 17.55 -5.35
CA ASP A 14 -13.43 17.53 -5.83
C ASP A 14 -14.16 16.31 -5.27
N VAL A 15 -13.51 15.14 -5.29
CA VAL A 15 -14.08 13.90 -4.76
C VAL A 15 -14.44 14.02 -3.26
N ILE A 16 -13.56 14.63 -2.47
CA ILE A 16 -13.81 14.88 -1.03
C ILE A 16 -14.96 15.87 -0.86
N GLN A 17 -14.96 16.99 -1.60
CA GLN A 17 -15.96 18.05 -1.47
C GLN A 17 -17.38 17.59 -1.87
N PHE A 18 -17.50 16.68 -2.85
CA PHE A 18 -18.79 16.12 -3.25
C PHE A 18 -19.44 15.27 -2.16
N GLY A 19 -18.65 14.69 -1.23
CA GLY A 19 -19.09 14.16 0.07
C GLY A 19 -20.30 13.21 0.07
N SER A 20 -20.63 12.59 -1.06
CA SER A 20 -21.91 11.89 -1.29
C SER A 20 -21.71 10.44 -1.71
N SER A 21 -22.74 9.62 -1.48
CA SER A 21 -22.74 8.21 -1.90
C SER A 21 -22.56 8.10 -3.41
N GLY A 22 -21.42 7.56 -3.85
CA GLY A 22 -21.08 7.46 -5.27
C GLY A 22 -19.77 6.72 -5.50
N LEU A 23 -19.51 6.44 -6.78
CA LEU A 23 -18.23 5.90 -7.25
C LEU A 23 -17.50 7.01 -8.00
N PHE A 24 -16.27 7.29 -7.57
CA PHE A 24 -15.44 8.36 -8.12
C PHE A 24 -14.13 7.79 -8.63
N TYR A 25 -13.63 8.31 -9.73
CA TYR A 25 -12.29 8.00 -10.22
C TYR A 25 -11.40 9.20 -9.89
N ALA A 26 -10.27 8.96 -9.24
CA ALA A 26 -9.34 10.02 -8.88
C ALA A 26 -7.91 9.62 -9.24
N ARG A 27 -7.13 10.59 -9.69
CA ARG A 27 -5.68 10.48 -9.82
C ARG A 27 -5.05 10.98 -8.52
N VAL A 28 -4.25 10.14 -7.88
CA VAL A 28 -3.69 10.41 -6.55
C VAL A 28 -2.25 9.91 -6.45
N ARG A 29 -1.47 10.52 -5.56
CA ARG A 29 -0.18 10.00 -5.11
C ARG A 29 -0.39 9.21 -3.82
N VAL A 30 0.27 8.05 -3.69
CA VAL A 30 0.29 7.31 -2.43
C VAL A 30 1.35 7.94 -1.52
N ALA A 31 0.94 8.55 -0.41
CA ALA A 31 1.85 9.24 0.51
C ALA A 31 2.36 8.32 1.63
N ASP A 32 1.50 7.45 2.13
CA ASP A 32 1.82 6.45 3.14
C ASP A 32 1.01 5.18 2.89
N LEU A 33 1.52 4.06 3.38
CA LEU A 33 0.89 2.75 3.27
C LEU A 33 1.09 1.97 4.57
N GLN A 34 -0.03 1.62 5.19
CA GLN A 34 -0.09 0.72 6.33
C GLN A 34 -0.86 -0.55 5.97
N PHE A 35 -0.56 -1.65 6.64
CA PHE A 35 -1.23 -2.92 6.39
C PHE A 35 -1.67 -3.59 7.68
N SER A 36 -2.66 -4.47 7.56
CA SER A 36 -3.03 -5.38 8.63
C SER A 36 -3.56 -6.68 8.07
N LEU A 37 -3.08 -7.77 8.65
CA LEU A 37 -3.56 -9.12 8.42
C LEU A 37 -4.56 -9.50 9.50
N TYR A 38 -5.65 -10.14 9.09
CA TYR A 38 -6.65 -10.63 10.03
C TYR A 38 -7.18 -12.01 9.62
N LYS A 39 -7.54 -12.80 10.64
CA LYS A 39 -8.24 -14.06 10.46
C LYS A 39 -9.70 -13.76 10.08
N ALA A 40 -10.20 -14.44 9.07
CA ALA A 40 -11.52 -14.26 8.52
C ALA A 40 -12.29 -15.58 8.44
N CYS A 41 -13.63 -15.46 8.47
CA CYS A 41 -14.54 -16.59 8.45
C CYS A 41 -14.49 -17.30 7.09
N PRO A 42 -14.21 -18.63 7.06
CA PRO A 42 -14.11 -19.42 5.84
C PRO A 42 -15.48 -19.86 5.29
N LEU A 43 -16.56 -19.63 6.04
CA LEU A 43 -17.88 -20.16 5.71
C LEU A 43 -18.40 -19.55 4.40
N LYS A 44 -18.86 -20.42 3.49
CA LYS A 44 -19.58 -20.02 2.27
C LYS A 44 -21.08 -20.07 2.54
N ARG A 45 -21.78 -18.95 2.35
CA ARG A 45 -23.26 -18.89 2.35
C ARG A 45 -23.71 -18.40 0.98
N LYS A 46 -24.65 -19.12 0.37
CA LYS A 46 -25.21 -18.79 -0.97
C LYS A 46 -24.12 -18.59 -2.05
N GLY A 47 -23.10 -19.45 -2.05
CA GLY A 47 -21.98 -19.38 -3.00
C GLY A 47 -20.91 -18.33 -2.72
N MET A 48 -21.10 -17.44 -1.74
CA MET A 48 -20.13 -16.39 -1.38
C MET A 48 -19.46 -16.67 -0.03
N LEU A 49 -18.15 -16.41 0.05
CA LEU A 49 -17.39 -16.47 1.31
C LEU A 49 -17.79 -15.30 2.23
N CYS A 50 -17.98 -15.59 3.51
CA CYS A 50 -18.31 -14.58 4.53
C CYS A 50 -17.22 -13.49 4.65
N LYS A 51 -15.94 -13.90 4.72
CA LYS A 51 -14.76 -13.01 4.81
C LYS A 51 -14.76 -12.01 5.99
N LYS A 52 -15.73 -12.07 6.90
CA LYS A 52 -15.78 -11.23 8.11
C LYS A 52 -14.69 -11.67 9.08
N LYS A 53 -14.08 -10.70 9.76
CA LYS A 53 -13.08 -10.94 10.80
C LYS A 53 -13.66 -11.87 11.87
N VAL A 54 -12.88 -12.88 12.27
CA VAL A 54 -13.18 -13.70 13.45
C VAL A 54 -12.45 -13.13 14.66
N ASP A 55 -12.99 -13.39 15.85
CA ASP A 55 -12.35 -13.03 17.10
C ASP A 55 -11.17 -13.96 17.45
N GLU A 56 -10.62 -13.78 18.65
CA GLU A 56 -9.49 -14.56 19.16
C GLU A 56 -9.82 -16.05 19.33
N GLU A 57 -11.09 -16.37 19.62
CA GLU A 57 -11.61 -17.74 19.71
C GLU A 57 -12.00 -18.33 18.35
N LEU A 58 -11.69 -17.62 17.25
CA LEU A 58 -12.02 -17.96 15.88
C LEU A 58 -13.53 -18.00 15.59
N TYR A 59 -14.32 -17.31 16.41
CA TYR A 59 -15.75 -17.21 16.23
C TYR A 59 -16.13 -16.03 15.31
N CYS A 60 -17.10 -16.26 14.44
CA CYS A 60 -17.65 -15.28 13.52
C CYS A 60 -19.07 -14.88 13.95
N ALA A 61 -19.23 -13.68 14.51
CA ALA A 61 -20.54 -13.16 14.91
C ALA A 61 -21.53 -13.02 13.73
N SER A 62 -21.06 -12.75 12.51
CA SER A 62 -21.93 -12.61 11.34
C SER A 62 -22.51 -13.93 10.83
N CYS A 63 -21.82 -15.04 11.07
CA CYS A 63 -22.22 -16.37 10.60
C CYS A 63 -22.59 -17.32 11.73
N ASP A 64 -22.48 -16.89 12.98
CA ASP A 64 -22.60 -17.74 14.17
C ASP A 64 -21.82 -19.05 14.00
N HIS A 65 -20.55 -18.93 13.64
CA HIS A 65 -19.71 -20.06 13.22
C HIS A 65 -18.31 -19.95 13.82
N ARG A 66 -17.85 -21.03 14.46
CA ARG A 66 -16.47 -21.17 14.95
C ARG A 66 -15.61 -21.85 13.88
N ALA A 67 -14.60 -21.13 13.40
CA ALA A 67 -13.75 -21.56 12.29
C ALA A 67 -12.55 -22.37 12.79
N ASN A 68 -12.49 -23.67 12.46
CA ASN A 68 -11.33 -24.51 12.78
C ASN A 68 -10.08 -24.13 11.96
N LYS A 69 -10.29 -23.64 10.74
CA LYS A 69 -9.24 -23.17 9.82
C LYS A 69 -9.68 -21.83 9.20
N PRO A 70 -9.43 -20.69 9.88
CA PRO A 70 -9.80 -19.39 9.34
C PRO A 70 -8.94 -19.04 8.12
N THR A 71 -9.52 -18.32 7.16
CA THR A 71 -8.76 -17.76 6.04
C THR A 71 -8.00 -16.52 6.50
N ARG A 72 -6.86 -16.20 5.88
CA ARG A 72 -6.19 -14.91 6.08
C ARG A 72 -6.71 -13.90 5.06
N ASN A 73 -6.97 -12.68 5.51
CA ASN A 73 -7.28 -11.55 4.64
C ASN A 73 -6.30 -10.41 4.93
N LEU A 74 -6.00 -9.66 3.88
CA LEU A 74 -5.24 -8.42 3.94
C LEU A 74 -6.20 -7.23 3.85
N TYR A 75 -5.91 -6.16 4.58
CA TYR A 75 -6.35 -4.84 4.15
C TYR A 75 -5.18 -3.87 4.26
N LEU A 76 -5.14 -2.93 3.31
CA LEU A 76 -4.21 -1.81 3.31
C LEU A 76 -4.97 -0.54 3.68
N ARG A 77 -4.28 0.37 4.36
CA ARG A 77 -4.72 1.73 4.59
C ARG A 77 -3.74 2.65 3.90
N LEU A 78 -4.20 3.31 2.85
CA LEU A 78 -3.40 4.22 2.04
C LEU A 78 -3.71 5.65 2.46
N GLU A 79 -2.68 6.47 2.59
CA GLU A 79 -2.84 7.92 2.54
C GLU A 79 -2.74 8.35 1.08
N LEU A 80 -3.84 8.89 0.54
CA LEU A 80 -3.93 9.36 -0.83
C LEU A 80 -3.80 10.87 -0.82
N GLN A 81 -2.82 11.40 -1.54
CA GLN A 81 -2.61 12.83 -1.73
C GLN A 81 -3.05 13.26 -3.12
N ASN A 82 -3.58 14.47 -3.23
CA ASN A 82 -3.80 15.09 -4.52
C ASN A 82 -2.45 15.34 -5.22
N CYS A 83 -2.37 15.08 -6.52
CA CYS A 83 -1.14 15.24 -7.30
C CYS A 83 -0.71 16.71 -7.44
N GLU A 84 -1.67 17.64 -7.48
CA GLU A 84 -1.40 19.07 -7.69
C GLU A 84 -1.29 19.86 -6.39
N ASP A 85 -1.88 19.33 -5.30
CA ASP A 85 -1.91 19.98 -4.00
C ASP A 85 -1.72 18.95 -2.88
N PRO A 86 -0.47 18.68 -2.47
CA PRO A 86 -0.15 17.65 -1.47
C PRO A 86 -0.74 17.90 -0.08
N GLU A 87 -1.19 19.12 0.24
CA GLU A 87 -1.87 19.42 1.51
C GLU A 87 -3.24 18.74 1.59
N ILE A 88 -3.80 18.35 0.45
CA ILE A 88 -5.05 17.62 0.37
C ILE A 88 -4.77 16.14 0.37
N SER A 89 -4.91 15.54 1.56
CA SER A 89 -4.81 14.10 1.75
C SER A 89 -6.09 13.49 2.31
N GLN A 90 -6.28 12.21 1.99
CA GLN A 90 -7.39 11.42 2.50
C GLN A 90 -6.96 9.98 2.69
N THR A 91 -7.29 9.42 3.85
CA THR A 91 -7.07 7.99 4.12
C THR A 91 -8.17 7.15 3.46
N ALA A 92 -7.76 6.07 2.79
CA ALA A 92 -8.67 5.10 2.17
C ALA A 92 -8.27 3.65 2.48
N THR A 93 -9.25 2.77 2.54
CA THR A 93 -9.08 1.34 2.82
C THR A 93 -9.15 0.51 1.54
N VAL A 94 -8.18 -0.38 1.37
CA VAL A 94 -8.08 -1.35 0.27
C VAL A 94 -8.29 -2.74 0.83
N PHE A 95 -9.33 -3.45 0.39
CA PHE A 95 -9.61 -4.82 0.86
C PHE A 95 -8.81 -5.87 0.07
N SER A 96 -8.67 -7.05 0.67
CA SER A 96 -7.77 -8.14 0.24
C SER A 96 -7.68 -8.36 -1.27
N ALA A 97 -8.80 -8.48 -1.99
CA ALA A 97 -8.75 -8.74 -3.43
C ALA A 97 -8.06 -7.61 -4.23
N VAL A 98 -8.36 -6.36 -3.87
CA VAL A 98 -7.76 -5.18 -4.51
C VAL A 98 -6.32 -5.00 -4.04
N ALA A 99 -6.04 -5.29 -2.77
CA ALA A 99 -4.70 -5.23 -2.20
C ALA A 99 -3.74 -6.25 -2.85
N GLU A 100 -4.19 -7.50 -3.03
CA GLU A 100 -3.41 -8.53 -3.73
C GLU A 100 -3.09 -8.13 -5.16
N HIS A 101 -4.07 -7.54 -5.87
CA HIS A 101 -3.86 -7.03 -7.21
C HIS A 101 -2.85 -5.88 -7.24
N TYR A 102 -2.99 -4.91 -6.34
CA TYR A 102 -2.11 -3.75 -6.26
C TYR A 102 -0.66 -4.10 -5.96
N LEU A 103 -0.46 -5.02 -5.01
CA LEU A 103 0.86 -5.47 -4.59
C LEU A 103 1.43 -6.56 -5.51
N ASN A 104 0.62 -7.09 -6.43
CA ASN A 104 0.93 -8.28 -7.22
C ASN A 104 1.42 -9.46 -6.33
N LEU A 105 0.75 -9.66 -5.19
CA LEU A 105 1.17 -10.62 -4.17
C LEU A 105 -0.05 -11.23 -3.47
N LYS A 106 -0.14 -12.56 -3.43
CA LYS A 106 -1.26 -13.25 -2.75
C LYS A 106 -1.18 -13.10 -1.23
N VAL A 107 -2.32 -13.05 -0.55
CA VAL A 107 -2.39 -12.84 0.91
C VAL A 107 -1.60 -13.88 1.70
N GLU A 108 -1.60 -15.14 1.25
CA GLU A 108 -0.83 -16.21 1.90
C GLU A 108 0.68 -16.00 1.74
N GLN A 109 1.12 -15.52 0.57
CA GLN A 109 2.52 -15.17 0.33
C GLN A 109 2.91 -13.92 1.12
N PHE A 110 2.06 -12.89 1.15
CA PHE A 110 2.24 -11.69 1.96
C PHE A 110 2.40 -12.06 3.44
N ALA A 111 1.52 -12.90 3.98
CA ALA A 111 1.58 -13.33 5.36
C ALA A 111 2.84 -14.13 5.67
N LYS A 112 3.32 -14.95 4.73
CA LYS A 112 4.62 -15.62 4.83
C LYS A 112 5.78 -14.63 4.86
N MET A 113 5.77 -13.61 4.01
CA MET A 113 6.81 -12.58 3.99
C MET A 113 6.86 -11.75 5.28
N VAL A 114 5.72 -11.49 5.92
CA VAL A 114 5.68 -10.82 7.24
C VAL A 114 6.48 -11.61 8.28
N GLU A 115 6.39 -12.93 8.26
CA GLU A 115 7.02 -13.81 9.26
C GLU A 115 8.49 -14.14 8.89
N GLU A 116 8.77 -14.37 7.61
CA GLU A 116 10.04 -14.96 7.17
C GLU A 116 10.97 -13.98 6.43
N GLN A 117 10.43 -12.92 5.79
CA GLN A 117 11.18 -12.03 4.90
C GLN A 117 10.76 -10.56 5.06
N PRO A 118 10.80 -10.00 6.28
CA PRO A 118 10.26 -8.66 6.56
C PRO A 118 10.96 -7.54 5.76
N GLY A 119 12.27 -7.65 5.50
CA GLY A 119 13.00 -6.66 4.71
C GLY A 119 12.58 -6.62 3.23
N GLN A 120 12.28 -7.77 2.63
CA GLN A 120 11.76 -7.82 1.24
C GLN A 120 10.35 -7.24 1.17
N LEU A 121 9.53 -7.51 2.19
CA LEU A 121 8.21 -6.92 2.29
C LEU A 121 8.28 -5.41 2.44
N GLU A 122 9.16 -4.90 3.31
CA GLU A 122 9.34 -3.46 3.50
C GLU A 122 9.77 -2.77 2.21
N ALA A 123 10.73 -3.34 1.46
CA ALA A 123 11.15 -2.84 0.17
C ALA A 123 9.98 -2.79 -0.84
N LEU A 124 9.16 -3.86 -0.89
CA LEU A 124 7.96 -3.91 -1.72
C LEU A 124 6.97 -2.80 -1.34
N LEU A 125 6.68 -2.63 -0.05
CA LEU A 125 5.74 -1.59 0.41
C LEU A 125 6.27 -0.18 0.13
N LYS A 126 7.56 0.08 0.38
CA LYS A 126 8.23 1.34 0.06
C LYS A 126 8.17 1.65 -1.43
N SER A 127 8.32 0.64 -2.30
CA SER A 127 8.20 0.82 -3.76
C SER A 127 6.83 1.36 -4.20
N LYS A 128 5.79 1.18 -3.38
CA LYS A 128 4.43 1.65 -3.65
C LYS A 128 4.16 3.06 -3.14
N ILE A 129 5.01 3.60 -2.28
CA ILE A 129 4.92 4.98 -1.80
C ILE A 129 5.43 5.91 -2.91
N GLU A 130 4.90 7.13 -2.95
CA GLU A 130 5.14 8.17 -3.96
C GLU A 130 4.66 7.85 -5.38
N GLN A 131 4.13 6.65 -5.59
CA GLN A 131 3.55 6.27 -6.88
C GLN A 131 2.27 7.04 -7.15
N THR A 132 2.12 7.50 -8.40
CA THR A 132 0.86 8.05 -8.90
C THR A 132 -0.01 6.91 -9.42
N VAL A 133 -1.26 6.89 -8.98
CA VAL A 133 -2.21 5.82 -9.25
C VAL A 133 -3.58 6.40 -9.61
N ALA A 134 -4.31 5.68 -10.46
CA ALA A 134 -5.74 5.89 -10.63
C ALA A 134 -6.50 4.99 -9.66
N VAL A 135 -7.34 5.61 -8.82
CA VAL A 135 -8.17 4.89 -7.85
C VAL A 135 -9.64 5.10 -8.15
N LYS A 136 -10.42 4.01 -8.04
CA LYS A 136 -11.88 4.08 -7.95
C LYS A 136 -12.27 4.08 -6.49
N LEU A 137 -12.80 5.19 -6.00
CA LEU A 137 -13.19 5.40 -4.62
C LEU A 137 -14.70 5.26 -4.45
N SER A 138 -15.11 4.60 -3.38
CA SER A 138 -16.47 4.56 -2.87
C SER A 138 -16.46 5.11 -1.46
N ILE A 139 -17.47 5.89 -1.10
CA ILE A 139 -17.64 6.31 0.28
C ILE A 139 -18.57 5.35 1.02
N LYS A 140 -18.23 5.01 2.26
CA LYS A 140 -19.12 4.28 3.15
C LYS A 140 -19.30 5.07 4.44
N ALA A 141 -20.51 5.59 4.65
CA ALA A 141 -20.88 6.17 5.93
C ALA A 141 -20.90 5.05 6.98
N LYS A 142 -20.16 5.23 8.07
CA LYS A 142 -20.29 4.39 9.27
C LYS A 142 -21.25 5.07 10.26
N GLY A 143 -22.51 5.20 9.88
CA GLY A 143 -23.52 5.87 10.72
C GLY A 143 -23.36 7.39 10.75
N GLU A 144 -24.19 8.06 11.55
CA GLU A 144 -24.38 9.53 11.53
C GLU A 144 -23.22 10.33 12.17
N LEU A 145 -22.34 9.67 12.95
CA LEU A 145 -21.31 10.34 13.77
C LEU A 145 -19.88 9.84 13.54
N GLU A 146 -19.65 8.81 12.71
CA GLU A 146 -18.29 8.35 12.41
C GLU A 146 -17.74 9.00 11.15
N PRO A 147 -16.41 9.23 11.07
CA PRO A 147 -15.78 9.72 9.86
C PRO A 147 -16.08 8.81 8.66
N LEU A 148 -16.29 9.45 7.50
CA LEU A 148 -16.51 8.75 6.24
C LEU A 148 -15.33 7.83 5.94
N ASP A 149 -15.61 6.54 5.72
CA ASP A 149 -14.57 5.57 5.39
C ASP A 149 -14.51 5.44 3.87
N TRP A 150 -13.42 5.93 3.27
CA TRP A 150 -13.18 5.80 1.84
C TRP A 150 -12.68 4.40 1.52
N ILE A 151 -13.31 3.75 0.55
CA ILE A 151 -13.00 2.39 0.12
C ILE A 151 -12.46 2.45 -1.31
N VAL A 152 -11.27 1.91 -1.52
CA VAL A 152 -10.71 1.70 -2.86
C VAL A 152 -11.32 0.44 -3.45
N VAL A 153 -12.12 0.62 -4.50
CA VAL A 153 -12.79 -0.45 -5.25
C VAL A 153 -11.88 -1.04 -6.32
N SER A 154 -11.03 -0.21 -6.92
CA SER A 154 -9.97 -0.62 -7.84
C SER A 154 -8.82 0.37 -7.79
N ILE A 155 -7.62 -0.09 -8.09
CA ILE A 155 -6.40 0.71 -8.15
C ILE A 155 -5.57 0.24 -9.34
N GLN A 156 -5.14 1.20 -10.15
CA GLN A 156 -4.30 0.98 -11.32
C GLN A 156 -3.08 1.88 -11.20
N GLN A 157 -1.91 1.31 -11.43
CA GLN A 157 -0.68 2.08 -11.47
C GLN A 157 -0.65 2.86 -12.77
N GLU A 158 -0.30 4.13 -12.70
CA GLU A 158 0.04 4.88 -13.90
C GLU A 158 1.42 4.38 -14.33
N ASN A 159 1.47 3.60 -15.40
CA ASN A 159 2.74 3.18 -15.99
C ASN A 159 3.44 4.45 -16.50
N ARG A 160 4.38 4.98 -15.72
CA ARG A 160 5.50 5.70 -16.33
C ARG A 160 6.28 4.64 -17.08
N GLU A 161 6.43 4.81 -18.39
CA GLU A 161 7.55 4.20 -19.09
C GLU A 161 8.78 4.56 -18.26
N ILE A 162 9.42 3.54 -17.68
CA ILE A 162 10.79 3.67 -17.24
C ILE A 162 11.53 3.86 -18.56
N GLU A 163 11.88 5.10 -18.90
CA GLU A 163 12.86 5.34 -19.96
C GLU A 163 14.07 4.49 -19.61
N GLY A 164 14.33 3.50 -20.46
CA GLY A 164 15.44 2.59 -20.29
C GLY A 164 16.72 3.41 -20.29
N ASP A 165 17.56 3.17 -19.30
CA ASP A 165 18.99 3.35 -19.45
C ASP A 165 19.47 2.22 -20.40
N GLU A 166 19.08 2.32 -21.68
CA GLU A 166 19.59 1.53 -22.79
C GLU A 166 20.78 2.26 -23.40
N GLU A 167 21.90 2.27 -22.70
CA GLU A 167 23.22 2.51 -23.32
C GLU A 167 24.17 1.40 -22.85
N ALA A 168 23.92 0.18 -23.34
CA ALA A 168 24.91 -0.89 -23.40
C ALA A 168 24.60 -1.82 -24.58
N SER A 169 24.75 -1.30 -25.81
CA SER A 169 25.02 -2.16 -26.97
C SER A 169 26.53 -2.36 -27.10
N PRO A 170 27.03 -3.61 -27.07
CA PRO A 170 28.39 -3.93 -27.46
C PRO A 170 28.42 -4.13 -28.98
N ASP A 171 29.31 -3.43 -29.66
CA ASP A 171 29.99 -3.78 -30.93
C ASP A 171 30.13 -2.58 -31.87
N GLY A 172 31.35 -2.07 -31.94
CA GLY A 172 31.76 -1.00 -32.85
C GLY A 172 33.22 -0.65 -32.64
N GLN A 173 34.12 -1.50 -33.13
CA GLN A 173 35.57 -1.28 -33.15
C GLN A 173 35.94 0.11 -33.69
N MET A 174 36.79 0.83 -32.95
CA MET A 174 37.86 1.65 -33.52
C MET A 174 38.98 1.85 -32.49
N ASN A 175 40.17 1.34 -32.82
CA ASN A 175 41.42 1.56 -32.10
C ASN A 175 41.82 3.03 -32.20
N VAL A 176 42.11 3.68 -31.08
CA VAL A 176 43.12 4.75 -31.00
C VAL A 176 43.82 4.65 -29.65
N ASP A 177 45.09 4.28 -29.69
CA ASP A 177 46.05 4.42 -28.60
C ASP A 177 46.11 5.87 -28.10
N THR A 178 46.12 6.07 -26.79
CA THR A 178 46.93 7.13 -26.17
C THR A 178 47.10 6.84 -24.67
N ASN A 179 48.35 6.55 -24.29
CA ASN A 179 48.84 6.69 -22.92
C ASN A 179 48.69 8.15 -22.48
N ASN A 180 48.18 8.40 -21.27
CA ASN A 180 48.87 9.30 -20.34
C ASN A 180 48.31 9.21 -18.92
N GLU A 181 49.23 9.50 -18.02
CA GLU A 181 49.21 9.46 -16.57
C GLU A 181 48.27 10.51 -15.92
N ASP A 182 48.04 10.29 -14.63
CA ASP A 182 47.74 11.27 -13.57
C ASP A 182 46.29 11.62 -13.19
N GLY A 183 46.05 11.43 -11.88
CA GLY A 183 45.11 12.18 -11.03
C GLY A 183 43.71 11.58 -10.92
N GLU A 184 43.05 11.49 -9.77
CA GLU A 184 43.35 11.87 -8.40
C GLU A 184 42.26 11.21 -7.54
N ILE A 185 42.63 10.74 -6.34
CA ILE A 185 41.75 10.13 -5.36
C ILE A 185 40.95 11.25 -4.68
N ILE A 186 39.63 11.10 -4.54
CA ILE A 186 38.88 11.84 -3.52
C ILE A 186 38.13 10.84 -2.65
N GLU A 187 38.76 10.52 -1.52
CA GLU A 187 38.11 10.02 -0.31
C GLU A 187 37.37 11.18 0.36
N ILE A 188 36.15 10.96 0.83
CA ILE A 188 35.60 11.72 1.96
C ILE A 188 35.03 10.71 2.96
N GLU A 189 35.70 10.63 4.10
CA GLU A 189 35.29 9.87 5.28
C GLU A 189 34.12 10.55 6.03
N SER A 190 33.16 9.72 6.41
CA SER A 190 32.59 9.54 7.76
C SER A 190 32.57 10.71 8.77
N SER A 191 31.38 11.05 9.27
CA SER A 191 31.18 11.43 10.68
C SER A 191 29.80 10.98 11.21
N SER A 192 29.82 9.80 11.84
CA SER A 192 29.36 9.46 13.20
C SER A 192 28.19 10.19 13.87
N VAL A 193 27.11 9.41 14.05
CA VAL A 193 26.28 9.17 15.25
C VAL A 193 25.85 10.33 16.17
N ASN A 194 24.53 10.37 16.44
CA ASN A 194 24.06 10.42 17.83
C ASN A 194 22.83 9.54 18.04
N SER A 195 22.84 8.83 19.16
CA SER A 195 21.91 7.77 19.52
C SER A 195 21.04 8.29 20.67
N GLU A 196 19.70 8.22 20.54
CA GLU A 196 18.83 8.34 21.70
C GLU A 196 17.86 7.15 21.79
N ALA A 197 18.03 6.42 22.88
CA ALA A 197 17.23 5.28 23.29
C ALA A 197 15.89 5.75 23.89
N TYR A 198 14.78 5.20 23.42
CA TYR A 198 13.46 5.44 24.00
C TYR A 198 13.08 4.30 24.97
N SER A 199 12.83 4.65 26.23
CA SER A 199 12.33 3.74 27.28
C SER A 199 10.80 3.84 27.43
N PRO A 200 10.10 2.72 27.70
CA PRO A 200 8.63 2.67 27.73
C PRO A 200 8.00 3.18 29.04
N PRO A 201 6.76 3.71 29.02
CA PRO A 201 6.10 4.25 30.20
C PRO A 201 5.53 3.17 31.13
N LYS A 202 5.71 3.38 32.45
CA LYS A 202 5.25 2.53 33.55
C LYS A 202 3.74 2.58 33.76
N LYS A 203 3.18 1.41 34.06
CA LYS A 203 1.81 1.17 34.58
C LYS A 203 1.53 2.04 35.81
N ARG A 204 0.38 2.72 35.80
CA ARG A 204 -0.18 3.44 36.94
C ARG A 204 -1.02 2.48 37.78
N THR A 205 -0.58 2.23 39.00
CA THR A 205 -1.28 1.49 40.05
C THR A 205 -2.54 2.22 40.50
N LYS A 206 -3.68 1.52 40.56
CA LYS A 206 -4.85 1.93 41.36
C LYS A 206 -4.67 1.36 42.77
N LYS A 207 -4.63 2.23 43.78
CA LYS A 207 -4.82 1.84 45.18
C LYS A 207 -6.33 1.71 45.43
N ASN A 208 -6.70 0.64 46.13
CA ASN A 208 -7.94 0.56 46.91
C ASN A 208 -7.88 1.51 48.11
#